data_AF-A0AAN6D566-F1
#
_entry.id   AF-A0AAN6D566-F1
#
_cell.length_a   1.000
_cell.length_b   1.000
_cell.length_c   1.000
_cell.angle_alpha   90.00
_cell.angle_beta   90.00
_cell.angle_gamma   90.00
#
_symmetry.space_group_name_H-M   'P 1'
#
loop_
_entity.id
_entity.type
_entity.pdbx_description
1 polymer ?
#
loop_
_entity_poly.entity_id
_entity_poly.type
_entity_poly.pdbx_seq_one_letter_code
_entity_poly.pdbx_strand_id
1 'polypeptide(L)'
;MTSLAESLEGVLPKGEHFILANLQSIPKLSKPVVHQPERPHTVKTVHFVVLFYNQTPVLATEVYVYLTIAETLKRTIYVSKVDTTGLTKVKVGTVVQKILEWLFEYPITQYLRDLRVKHTYKTILKPHPPFTSPIQRALHILIERAKGDKDYGLPQIVESKTYQVPSRFFALTNSDYQTDLVLFTRAENQYLFPNSNKNKGKHILDDGALLKWWLKSINSSVQKSFKSVQKYVDILNSEPRQISRYFPEDDWKIGSIYNRPGKTHELAVYNIPLLPDDPKGRFLEHLVVENRAKKVSLGQFWTELAIRQEFRLGRIVGLIGVTGKCYESSPGPFSMLKGKDFANVRKVFTETDYSDPSEVEAIYDRLLEYGVELQEITGKQNNAISLSMPESHKRPVTDLGMLVKRKKSTTKQLS
;
A
#
# COMPACT_ATOMS: atom_id res chain seq x y z
N MET A 1 -9.94 21.53 6.76
CA MET A 1 -8.83 20.99 5.95
C MET A 1 -7.78 20.56 6.94
N THR A 2 -7.44 19.27 7.00
CA THR A 2 -6.53 18.75 8.02
C THR A 2 -5.47 17.90 7.36
N SER A 3 -4.20 18.17 7.66
CA SER A 3 -3.10 17.29 7.23
C SER A 3 -3.26 15.87 7.81
N LEU A 4 -2.51 14.90 7.27
CA LEU A 4 -2.49 13.54 7.85
C LEU A 4 -2.06 13.59 9.32
N ALA A 5 -1.02 14.36 9.65
CA ALA A 5 -0.55 14.55 11.03
C ALA A 5 -1.65 15.07 11.96
N GLU A 6 -2.34 16.15 11.58
CA GLU A 6 -3.47 16.69 12.36
C GLU A 6 -4.60 15.67 12.53
N SER A 7 -4.91 14.90 11.48
CA SER A 7 -5.94 13.87 11.55
C SER A 7 -5.59 12.74 12.53
N LEU A 8 -4.30 12.48 12.73
CA LEU A 8 -3.79 11.46 13.64
C LEU A 8 -3.79 11.92 15.11
N GLU A 9 -3.69 13.23 15.39
CA GLU A 9 -3.77 13.75 16.76
C GLU A 9 -5.03 13.25 17.47
N GLY A 10 -6.18 13.23 16.78
CA GLY A 10 -7.46 12.81 17.34
C GLY A 10 -7.60 11.31 17.63
N VAL A 11 -6.68 10.47 17.13
CA VAL A 11 -6.72 9.00 17.31
C VAL A 11 -5.52 8.45 18.07
N LEU A 12 -4.56 9.31 18.41
CA LEU A 12 -3.39 8.96 19.20
C LEU A 12 -3.60 9.34 20.68
N PRO A 13 -3.02 8.57 21.63
CA PRO A 13 -3.22 8.78 23.06
C PRO A 13 -2.86 10.19 23.52
N LYS A 14 -3.70 10.79 24.36
CA LYS A 14 -3.51 12.16 24.84
C LYS A 14 -2.18 12.34 25.57
N GLY A 15 -1.42 13.37 25.18
CA GLY A 15 -0.17 13.78 25.83
C GLY A 15 1.05 12.93 25.44
N GLU A 16 0.87 11.91 24.61
CA GLU A 16 1.98 11.11 24.07
C GLU A 16 2.51 11.73 22.77
N HIS A 17 3.82 11.65 22.58
CA HIS A 17 4.52 12.22 21.43
C HIS A 17 4.79 11.14 20.37
N PHE A 18 4.38 11.43 19.14
CA PHE A 18 4.59 10.59 17.97
C PHE A 18 5.27 11.40 16.87
N ILE A 19 5.90 10.69 15.94
CA ILE A 19 6.52 11.29 14.75
C ILE A 19 6.02 10.54 13.52
N LEU A 20 5.65 11.27 12.48
CA LEU A 20 5.14 10.73 11.23
C LEU A 20 6.14 11.00 10.10
N ALA A 21 6.58 9.93 9.45
CA ALA A 21 7.25 9.99 8.14
C ALA A 21 6.22 9.67 7.06
N ASN A 22 5.73 10.70 6.36
CA ASN A 22 4.81 10.56 5.23
C ASN A 22 5.59 10.62 3.91
N LEU A 23 6.02 9.47 3.39
CA LEU A 23 6.90 9.41 2.23
C LEU A 23 6.13 9.11 0.95
N GLN A 24 6.54 9.75 -0.15
CA GLN A 24 6.02 9.49 -1.48
C GLN A 24 7.16 9.32 -2.49
N SER A 25 7.09 8.31 -3.33
CA SER A 25 7.97 8.21 -4.49
C SER A 25 7.54 9.24 -5.54
N ILE A 26 8.48 9.85 -6.27
CA ILE A 26 8.13 10.66 -7.45
C ILE A 26 7.23 9.86 -8.42
N PRO A 27 6.04 10.39 -8.80
CA PRO A 27 5.16 9.75 -9.78
C PRO A 27 5.85 9.56 -11.13
N LYS A 28 5.72 8.36 -11.71
CA LYS A 28 6.39 7.99 -12.96
C LYS A 28 5.46 7.19 -13.86
N LEU A 29 5.68 7.30 -15.17
CA LEU A 29 5.05 6.41 -16.14
C LEU A 29 5.47 4.96 -15.90
N SER A 30 4.49 4.06 -16.00
CA SER A 30 4.63 2.62 -15.77
C SER A 30 3.85 1.85 -16.83
N LYS A 31 4.04 0.53 -16.87
CA LYS A 31 3.21 -0.35 -17.69
C LYS A 31 1.75 -0.30 -17.20
N PRO A 32 0.76 -0.51 -18.08
CA PRO A 32 -0.63 -0.64 -17.68
C PRO A 32 -0.80 -1.67 -16.57
N VAL A 33 -1.60 -1.33 -15.55
CA VAL A 33 -1.90 -2.22 -14.42
C VAL A 33 -2.68 -3.44 -14.89
N VAL A 34 -3.63 -3.25 -15.80
CA VAL A 34 -4.33 -4.34 -16.50
C VAL A 34 -3.79 -4.40 -17.91
N HIS A 35 -3.45 -5.60 -18.39
CA HIS A 35 -3.02 -5.73 -19.79
C HIS A 35 -4.20 -5.41 -20.69
N GLN A 36 -4.02 -4.51 -21.66
CA GLN A 36 -5.06 -4.14 -22.62
C GLN A 36 -4.43 -4.00 -24.01
N PRO A 37 -5.18 -4.30 -25.10
CA PRO A 37 -4.69 -4.12 -26.47
C PRO A 37 -4.31 -2.66 -26.74
N GLU A 38 -5.22 -1.74 -26.42
CA GLU A 38 -4.91 -0.32 -26.27
C GLU A 38 -4.20 -0.14 -24.94
N ARG A 39 -2.98 0.40 -24.95
CA ARG A 39 -2.17 0.54 -23.74
C ARG A 39 -2.36 1.95 -23.17
N PRO A 40 -3.29 2.17 -22.23
CA PRO A 40 -3.45 3.49 -21.63
C PRO A 40 -2.18 3.89 -20.90
N HIS A 41 -1.91 5.19 -20.84
CA HIS A 41 -0.80 5.68 -20.04
C HIS A 41 -1.13 5.45 -18.56
N THR A 42 -0.19 4.91 -17.80
CA THR A 42 -0.39 4.65 -16.37
C THR A 42 0.71 5.29 -15.56
N VAL A 43 0.33 6.16 -14.62
CA VAL A 43 1.23 6.74 -13.63
C VAL A 43 1.23 5.85 -12.40
N LYS A 44 2.41 5.49 -11.91
CA LYS A 44 2.62 4.74 -10.67
C LYS A 44 3.28 5.65 -9.63
N THR A 45 2.73 5.63 -8.43
CA THR A 45 3.23 6.30 -7.24
C THR A 45 3.20 5.32 -6.07
N VAL A 46 4.18 5.40 -5.16
CA VAL A 46 4.22 4.61 -3.93
C VAL A 46 4.17 5.56 -2.75
N HIS A 47 3.24 5.33 -1.84
CA HIS A 47 3.20 5.95 -0.51
C HIS A 47 3.75 4.97 0.51
N PHE A 48 4.68 5.45 1.34
CA PHE A 48 5.23 4.69 2.45
C PHE A 48 5.12 5.53 3.72
N VAL A 49 4.16 5.19 4.57
CA VAL A 49 3.82 5.97 5.76
C VAL A 49 4.29 5.22 7.00
N VAL A 50 5.12 5.85 7.81
CA VAL A 50 5.66 5.26 9.04
C VAL A 50 5.32 6.13 10.24
N LEU A 51 4.79 5.51 11.29
CA LEU A 51 4.54 6.14 12.58
C LEU A 51 5.59 5.68 13.59
N PHE A 52 6.20 6.64 14.27
CA PHE A 52 7.17 6.44 15.33
C PHE A 52 6.60 6.86 16.67
N TYR A 53 7.03 6.18 17.73
CA TYR A 53 6.84 6.58 19.12
C TYR A 53 8.21 6.67 19.77
N ASN A 54 8.58 7.83 20.32
CA ASN A 54 9.92 8.08 20.87
C ASN A 54 11.04 7.58 19.94
N GLN A 55 11.01 8.02 18.67
CA GLN A 55 11.97 7.64 17.61
C GLN A 55 11.98 6.16 17.22
N THR A 56 11.19 5.30 17.86
CA THR A 56 11.06 3.88 17.51
C THR A 56 9.90 3.68 16.54
N PRO A 57 10.09 3.03 15.38
CA PRO A 57 9.01 2.73 14.44
C PRO A 57 7.99 1.76 15.07
N VAL A 58 6.70 2.07 14.93
CA VAL A 58 5.58 1.29 15.50
C VAL A 58 4.73 0.64 14.42
N LEU A 59 4.45 1.38 13.34
CA LEU A 59 3.56 0.99 12.25
C LEU A 59 4.16 1.49 10.94
N ALA A 60 4.10 0.68 9.89
CA ALA A 60 4.34 1.12 8.52
C ALA A 60 3.23 0.66 7.58
N THR A 61 2.91 1.50 6.60
CA THR A 61 1.93 1.22 5.54
C THR A 61 2.60 1.44 4.18
N GLU A 62 2.57 0.42 3.32
CA GLU A 62 3.01 0.50 1.92
C GLU A 62 1.80 0.44 0.99
N VAL A 63 1.60 1.51 0.22
CA VAL A 63 0.46 1.66 -0.70
C VAL A 63 0.94 2.09 -2.08
N TYR A 64 0.47 1.40 -3.11
CA TYR A 64 0.70 1.76 -4.50
C TYR A 64 -0.53 2.47 -5.05
N VAL A 65 -0.33 3.64 -5.63
CA VAL A 65 -1.38 4.40 -6.32
C VAL A 65 -1.08 4.40 -7.82
N TYR A 66 -2.07 3.98 -8.59
CA TYR A 66 -2.00 3.96 -10.05
C TYR A 66 -3.05 4.90 -10.63
N LEU A 67 -2.64 5.79 -11.53
CA LEU A 67 -3.56 6.58 -12.34
C LEU A 67 -3.56 6.04 -13.76
N THR A 68 -4.68 5.48 -14.19
CA THR A 68 -4.89 5.05 -15.57
C THR A 68 -5.50 6.22 -16.34
N ILE A 69 -4.77 6.70 -17.34
CA ILE A 69 -5.13 7.86 -18.15
C ILE A 69 -5.55 7.35 -19.54
N ALA A 70 -6.86 7.38 -19.80
CA ALA A 70 -7.48 7.01 -21.07
C ALA A 70 -8.46 8.12 -21.51
N GLU A 71 -9.62 7.77 -22.04
CA GLU A 71 -10.72 8.73 -22.22
C GLU A 71 -11.15 9.35 -20.89
N THR A 72 -11.17 8.54 -19.84
CA THR A 72 -11.41 8.95 -18.46
C THR A 72 -10.18 8.72 -17.60
N LEU A 73 -10.17 9.35 -16.42
CA LEU A 73 -9.16 9.13 -15.40
C LEU A 73 -9.68 8.12 -14.39
N LYS A 74 -8.86 7.14 -14.04
CA LYS A 74 -9.18 6.16 -12.99
C LYS A 74 -8.01 6.04 -12.02
N ARG A 75 -8.30 6.11 -10.73
CA ARG A 75 -7.34 5.89 -9.64
C ARG A 75 -7.53 4.49 -9.07
N THR A 76 -6.44 3.77 -8.88
CA THR A 76 -6.42 2.48 -8.18
C THR A 76 -5.43 2.56 -7.03
N ILE A 77 -5.92 2.42 -5.81
CA ILE A 77 -5.17 2.39 -4.57
C ILE A 77 -5.03 0.92 -4.17
N TYR A 78 -3.82 0.39 -4.29
CA TYR A 78 -3.48 -0.96 -3.87
C TYR A 78 -2.74 -0.90 -2.53
N VAL A 79 -3.40 -1.34 -1.47
CA VAL A 79 -2.76 -1.48 -0.15
C VAL A 79 -1.97 -2.78 -0.17
N SER A 80 -0.64 -2.65 -0.24
CA SER A 80 0.25 -3.80 -0.39
C SER A 80 0.54 -4.44 0.95
N LYS A 81 1.00 -3.64 1.93
CA LYS A 81 1.44 -4.16 3.23
C LYS A 81 1.12 -3.15 4.32
N VAL A 82 0.67 -3.65 5.47
CA VAL A 82 0.63 -2.91 6.74
C VAL A 82 1.19 -3.84 7.80
N ASP A 83 2.16 -3.35 8.56
CA ASP A 83 2.84 -4.16 9.56
C ASP A 83 3.14 -3.33 10.81
N THR A 84 3.36 -4.02 11.92
CA THR A 84 3.67 -3.41 13.22
C THR A 84 4.90 -4.08 13.83
N THR A 85 5.66 -3.32 14.61
CA THR A 85 6.89 -3.84 15.23
C THR A 85 6.61 -4.57 16.56
N GLY A 86 5.50 -4.24 17.23
CA GLY A 86 5.19 -4.74 18.56
C GLY A 86 6.02 -4.14 19.69
N LEU A 87 6.78 -3.07 19.42
CA LEU A 87 7.63 -2.39 20.40
C LEU A 87 6.85 -1.41 21.29
N THR A 88 5.72 -0.88 20.79
CA THR A 88 4.86 0.06 21.50
C THR A 88 3.37 -0.30 21.33
N LYS A 89 2.55 -0.02 22.34
CA LYS A 89 1.09 -0.20 22.28
C LYS A 89 0.40 1.01 21.67
N VAL A 90 -0.17 0.86 20.47
CA VAL A 90 -1.00 1.87 19.79
C VAL A 90 -2.27 1.22 19.24
N LYS A 91 -3.39 1.95 19.18
CA LYS A 91 -4.61 1.50 18.49
C LYS A 91 -4.41 1.59 16.97
N VAL A 92 -3.76 0.59 16.40
CA VAL A 92 -3.35 0.57 14.98
C VAL A 92 -4.54 0.73 14.02
N GLY A 93 -5.70 0.15 14.34
CA GLY A 93 -6.90 0.23 13.51
C GLY A 93 -7.34 1.66 13.19
N THR A 94 -7.39 2.54 14.20
CA THR A 94 -7.81 3.93 14.01
C THR A 94 -6.75 4.77 13.29
N VAL A 95 -5.46 4.47 13.49
CA VAL A 95 -4.37 5.10 12.74
C VAL A 95 -4.45 4.74 11.26
N VAL A 96 -4.62 3.46 10.93
CA VAL A 96 -4.73 2.98 9.54
C VAL A 96 -5.99 3.55 8.87
N GLN A 97 -7.10 3.69 9.61
CA GLN A 97 -8.29 4.37 9.09
C GLN A 97 -8.01 5.79 8.63
N LYS A 98 -7.23 6.57 9.41
CA LYS A 98 -6.83 7.94 9.02
C LYS A 98 -5.89 7.99 7.84
N ILE A 99 -4.95 7.04 7.75
CA ILE A 99 -4.07 6.92 6.58
C ILE A 99 -4.90 6.61 5.31
N LEU A 100 -5.88 5.70 5.39
CA LEU A 100 -6.77 5.38 4.27
C LEU A 100 -7.65 6.57 3.89
N GLU A 101 -8.28 7.24 4.85
CA GLU A 101 -9.08 8.46 4.62
C GLU A 101 -8.25 9.51 3.85
N TRP A 102 -7.02 9.77 4.31
CA TRP A 102 -6.11 10.70 3.64
C TRP A 102 -5.73 10.25 2.23
N LEU A 103 -5.45 8.96 2.00
CA LEU A 103 -5.15 8.42 0.67
C LEU A 103 -6.34 8.54 -0.29
N PHE A 104 -7.56 8.33 0.19
CA PHE A 104 -8.79 8.51 -0.60
C PHE A 104 -9.00 9.98 -0.96
N GLU A 105 -8.69 10.89 -0.05
CA GLU A 105 -8.90 12.32 -0.27
C GLU A 105 -7.71 13.03 -0.93
N TYR A 106 -6.58 12.34 -1.10
CA TYR A 106 -5.40 12.92 -1.74
C TYR A 106 -5.70 13.38 -3.18
N PRO A 107 -5.45 14.64 -3.54
CA PRO A 107 -5.86 15.18 -4.84
C PRO A 107 -5.21 14.47 -6.01
N ILE A 108 -6.01 14.07 -6.99
CA ILE A 108 -5.47 13.34 -8.14
C ILE A 108 -4.53 14.21 -8.98
N THR A 109 -4.81 15.52 -9.02
CA THR A 109 -4.03 16.51 -9.75
C THR A 109 -2.62 16.67 -9.19
N GLN A 110 -2.41 16.38 -7.91
CA GLN A 110 -1.08 16.43 -7.30
C GLN A 110 -0.14 15.39 -7.93
N TYR A 111 -0.61 14.14 -8.13
CA TYR A 111 0.18 13.11 -8.82
C TYR A 111 0.52 13.49 -10.28
N LEU A 112 -0.39 14.20 -10.95
CA LEU A 112 -0.19 14.63 -12.34
C LEU A 112 0.81 15.78 -12.43
N ARG A 113 0.77 16.73 -11.48
CA ARG A 113 1.73 17.84 -11.38
C ARG A 113 3.14 17.36 -11.07
N ASP A 114 3.26 16.38 -10.18
CA ASP A 114 4.55 15.82 -9.76
C ASP A 114 5.11 14.76 -10.72
N LEU A 115 4.37 14.41 -11.78
CA LEU A 115 4.75 13.41 -12.77
C LEU A 115 6.07 13.78 -13.44
N ARG A 116 7.08 12.93 -13.26
CA ARG A 116 8.34 13.00 -14.01
C ARG A 116 8.29 12.06 -15.20
N VAL A 117 8.27 12.64 -16.40
CA VAL A 117 8.39 11.91 -17.65
C VAL A 117 9.88 11.75 -17.98
N LYS A 118 10.28 10.54 -18.41
CA LYS A 118 11.65 10.30 -18.86
C LYS A 118 11.85 10.99 -20.21
N HIS A 119 12.87 11.84 -20.29
CA HIS A 119 13.31 12.42 -21.55
C HIS A 119 14.22 11.43 -22.28
N THR A 120 14.10 11.39 -23.60
CA THR A 120 15.05 10.64 -24.44
C THR A 120 16.22 11.56 -24.76
N TYR A 121 17.42 11.09 -24.49
CA TYR A 121 18.63 11.84 -24.77
C TYR A 121 19.40 11.18 -25.91
N LYS A 122 19.95 11.98 -26.81
CA LYS A 122 20.91 11.53 -27.82
C LYS A 122 22.17 12.34 -27.67
N THR A 123 23.30 11.64 -27.61
CA THR A 123 24.59 12.28 -27.72
C THR A 123 24.91 12.44 -29.20
N ILE A 124 24.90 13.67 -29.70
CA ILE A 124 25.36 13.96 -31.06
C ILE A 124 26.87 14.21 -30.98
N LEU A 125 27.64 13.30 -31.57
CA LEU A 125 29.09 13.45 -31.68
C LEU A 125 29.43 13.95 -33.09
N LYS A 126 30.46 14.79 -33.19
CA LYS A 126 31.08 15.11 -34.49
C LYS A 126 31.57 13.81 -35.15
N PRO A 127 31.71 13.74 -36.49
CA PRO A 127 32.20 12.56 -37.18
C PRO A 127 33.48 12.01 -36.54
N HIS A 128 33.47 10.73 -36.21
CA HIS A 128 34.59 10.01 -35.59
C HIS A 128 34.62 8.57 -36.15
N PRO A 129 35.78 7.91 -36.18
CA PRO A 129 35.83 6.48 -36.47
C PRO A 129 35.04 5.68 -35.43
N PRO A 130 34.50 4.49 -35.76
CA PRO A 130 33.75 3.67 -34.81
C PRO A 130 34.57 3.41 -33.54
N PHE A 131 33.96 3.64 -32.37
CA PHE A 131 34.59 3.28 -31.11
C PHE A 131 34.57 1.77 -30.93
N THR A 132 35.69 1.20 -30.54
CA THR A 132 35.86 -0.22 -30.24
C THR A 132 35.40 -0.57 -28.81
N SER A 133 35.28 0.44 -27.92
CA SER A 133 34.76 0.24 -26.56
C SER A 133 34.07 1.49 -25.97
N PRO A 134 33.23 1.33 -24.93
CA PRO A 134 32.65 2.45 -24.19
C PRO A 134 33.71 3.35 -23.53
N ILE A 135 34.84 2.77 -23.11
CA ILE A 135 35.96 3.51 -22.50
C ILE A 135 36.62 4.40 -23.54
N GLN A 136 36.89 3.88 -24.73
CA GLN A 136 37.46 4.68 -25.82
C GLN A 136 36.53 5.84 -26.19
N ARG A 137 35.21 5.61 -26.25
CA ARG A 137 34.21 6.66 -26.46
C ARG A 137 34.27 7.72 -25.36
N ALA A 138 34.34 7.33 -24.09
CA ALA A 138 34.40 8.26 -22.96
C ALA A 138 35.69 9.10 -22.98
N LEU A 139 36.84 8.47 -23.25
CA LEU A 139 38.13 9.16 -23.39
C LEU A 139 38.13 10.15 -24.54
N HIS A 140 37.59 9.78 -25.70
CA HIS A 140 37.44 10.67 -26.84
C HIS A 140 36.61 11.91 -26.47
N ILE A 141 35.49 11.73 -25.75
CA ILE A 141 34.68 12.84 -25.27
C ILE A 141 35.47 13.76 -24.34
N LEU A 142 36.24 13.20 -23.40
CA LEU A 142 37.06 13.98 -22.47
C LEU A 142 38.16 14.77 -23.19
N ILE A 143 38.81 14.17 -24.20
CA ILE A 143 39.84 14.83 -25.01
C ILE A 143 39.24 16.04 -25.75
N GLU A 144 38.09 15.88 -26.40
CA GLU A 144 37.46 16.98 -27.13
C GLU A 144 36.99 18.10 -26.19
N ARG A 145 36.53 17.77 -24.98
CA ARG A 145 36.26 18.77 -23.93
C ARG A 145 37.50 19.52 -23.48
N ALA A 146 38.60 18.80 -23.28
CA ALA A 146 39.88 19.39 -22.89
C ALA A 146 40.44 20.33 -23.98
N LYS A 147 40.17 20.04 -25.26
CA LYS A 147 40.53 20.91 -26.40
C LYS A 147 39.70 22.20 -26.50
N GLY A 148 38.65 22.35 -25.68
CA GLY A 148 37.86 23.59 -25.59
C GLY A 148 36.38 23.44 -25.93
N ASP A 149 35.95 22.30 -26.50
CA ASP A 149 34.53 22.02 -26.75
C ASP A 149 33.88 21.45 -25.47
N LYS A 150 33.65 22.32 -24.49
CA LYS A 150 33.21 21.96 -23.13
C LYS A 150 31.92 21.11 -23.12
N ASP A 151 31.07 21.31 -24.13
CA ASP A 151 29.78 20.63 -24.26
C ASP A 151 29.83 19.39 -25.17
N TYR A 152 31.00 19.04 -25.71
CA TYR A 152 31.17 17.88 -26.58
C TYR A 152 30.67 16.60 -25.89
N GLY A 153 29.85 15.85 -26.62
CA GLY A 153 29.28 14.61 -26.12
C GLY A 153 28.29 14.77 -24.95
N LEU A 154 27.85 15.99 -24.63
CA LEU A 154 26.73 16.15 -23.70
C LEU A 154 25.44 15.56 -24.32
N PRO A 155 24.66 14.80 -23.54
CA PRO A 155 23.38 14.27 -24.00
C PRO A 155 22.42 15.45 -24.25
N GLN A 156 22.00 15.62 -25.49
CA GLN A 156 20.96 16.58 -25.85
C GLN A 156 19.59 15.91 -25.70
N ILE A 157 18.63 16.63 -25.13
CA ILE A 157 17.23 16.19 -25.15
C ILE A 157 16.82 16.17 -26.61
N VAL A 158 16.54 14.99 -27.13
CA VAL A 158 15.82 14.89 -28.39
C VAL A 158 14.36 14.98 -28.03
N GLU A 159 13.60 15.78 -28.76
CA GLU A 159 12.14 15.69 -28.75
C GLU A 159 11.73 14.29 -29.20
N SER A 160 11.81 13.32 -28.29
CA SER A 160 10.89 12.20 -28.36
C SER A 160 9.49 12.78 -28.22
N LYS A 161 8.48 12.11 -28.77
CA LYS A 161 7.07 12.35 -28.42
C LYS A 161 6.88 12.04 -26.93
N THR A 162 7.41 12.87 -26.06
CA THR A 162 7.36 12.74 -24.61
C THR A 162 5.89 12.88 -24.27
N TYR A 163 5.35 11.83 -23.64
CA TYR A 163 3.95 11.82 -23.28
C TYR A 163 3.64 13.06 -22.42
N GLN A 164 2.63 13.82 -22.85
CA GLN A 164 2.08 14.93 -22.08
C GLN A 164 0.71 14.53 -21.59
N VAL A 165 0.44 14.78 -20.31
CA VAL A 165 -0.88 14.56 -19.73
C VAL A 165 -1.85 15.56 -20.37
N PRO A 166 -2.98 15.11 -20.93
CA PRO A 166 -3.97 16.03 -21.51
C PRO A 166 -4.43 17.10 -20.53
N SER A 167 -4.41 18.38 -20.94
CA SER A 167 -4.66 19.54 -20.07
C SER A 167 -6.00 19.46 -19.32
N ARG A 168 -7.02 18.85 -19.93
CA ARG A 168 -8.34 18.60 -19.33
C ARG A 168 -8.27 17.87 -17.98
N PHE A 169 -7.26 17.03 -17.75
CA PHE A 169 -7.12 16.29 -16.50
C PHE A 169 -6.58 17.14 -15.34
N PHE A 170 -5.92 18.27 -15.63
CA PHE A 170 -5.52 19.23 -14.60
C PHE A 170 -6.68 20.13 -14.15
N ALA A 171 -7.73 20.22 -14.97
CA ALA A 171 -8.95 20.96 -14.65
C ALA A 171 -10.02 20.10 -13.94
N LEU A 172 -9.77 18.81 -13.77
CA LEU A 172 -10.65 17.95 -12.96
C LEU A 172 -10.61 18.44 -11.52
N THR A 173 -11.73 19.00 -11.07
CA THR A 173 -12.00 19.27 -9.66
C THR A 173 -13.10 18.32 -9.21
N ASN A 174 -13.15 17.97 -7.92
CA ASN A 174 -14.31 17.33 -7.30
C ASN A 174 -14.67 15.90 -7.76
N SER A 175 -13.70 14.99 -7.85
CA SER A 175 -13.99 13.54 -7.74
C SER A 175 -14.72 12.90 -8.92
N ASP A 176 -14.69 13.50 -10.11
CA ASP A 176 -15.38 12.94 -11.28
C ASP A 176 -14.71 11.71 -11.90
N TYR A 177 -13.68 11.21 -11.24
CA TYR A 177 -12.98 10.00 -11.59
C TYR A 177 -13.35 8.85 -10.65
N GLN A 178 -13.27 7.64 -11.19
CA GLN A 178 -13.46 6.43 -10.40
C GLN A 178 -12.21 6.16 -9.55
N THR A 179 -12.41 5.88 -8.27
CA THR A 179 -11.38 5.41 -7.34
C THR A 179 -11.71 3.98 -6.92
N ASP A 180 -10.74 3.09 -7.16
CA ASP A 180 -10.77 1.72 -6.70
C ASP A 180 -9.79 1.53 -5.54
N LEU A 181 -10.19 0.83 -4.48
CA LEU A 181 -9.32 0.24 -3.48
C LEU A 181 -9.19 -1.26 -3.77
N VAL A 182 -7.97 -1.79 -3.70
CA VAL A 182 -7.68 -3.21 -3.85
C VAL A 182 -6.81 -3.67 -2.69
N LEU A 183 -7.18 -4.77 -2.04
CA LEU A 183 -6.44 -5.34 -0.93
C LEU A 183 -6.57 -6.86 -0.90
N PHE A 184 -5.48 -7.55 -0.59
CA PHE A 184 -5.46 -8.98 -0.26
C PHE A 184 -5.10 -9.16 1.22
N THR A 185 -5.97 -9.83 1.99
CA THR A 185 -5.70 -10.14 3.40
C THR A 185 -5.08 -11.51 3.50
N ARG A 186 -3.84 -11.59 3.97
CA ARG A 186 -3.20 -12.84 4.40
C ARG A 186 -2.50 -12.53 5.71
N ALA A 187 -2.56 -13.42 6.70
CA ALA A 187 -1.77 -13.25 7.91
C ALA A 187 -0.39 -13.88 7.71
N GLU A 188 0.63 -13.15 8.14
CA GLU A 188 2.02 -13.61 8.16
C GLU A 188 2.69 -13.10 9.44
N ASN A 189 3.79 -13.73 9.82
CA ASN A 189 4.57 -13.31 10.99
C ASN A 189 5.13 -11.88 10.85
N GLN A 190 5.44 -11.48 9.60
CA GLN A 190 6.01 -10.19 9.25
C GLN A 190 5.81 -9.88 7.76
N TYR A 191 5.80 -8.58 7.44
CA TYR A 191 5.73 -8.06 6.07
C TYR A 191 6.77 -6.98 5.80
N LEU A 192 6.85 -5.97 6.66
CA LEU A 192 7.73 -4.80 6.50
C LEU A 192 8.85 -4.77 7.54
N PHE A 193 8.68 -5.49 8.65
CA PHE A 193 9.60 -5.44 9.78
C PHE A 193 10.20 -6.82 10.06
N PRO A 194 11.36 -7.16 9.46
CA PRO A 194 12.00 -8.46 9.66
C PRO A 194 12.24 -8.79 11.14
N ASN A 195 12.02 -10.05 11.52
CA ASN A 195 12.19 -10.58 12.88
C ASN A 195 11.34 -9.93 13.97
N SER A 196 10.43 -9.00 13.63
CA SER A 196 9.52 -8.37 14.60
C SER A 196 8.56 -9.36 15.27
N ASN A 197 8.35 -10.54 14.69
CA ASN A 197 7.60 -11.63 15.32
C ASN A 197 8.26 -12.19 16.60
N LYS A 198 9.55 -11.92 16.81
CA LYS A 198 10.26 -12.25 18.05
C LYS A 198 9.95 -11.25 19.17
N ASN A 199 9.39 -10.09 18.86
CA ASN A 199 9.05 -9.07 19.85
C ASN A 199 7.82 -9.50 20.65
N LYS A 200 7.96 -9.58 21.97
CA LYS A 200 6.90 -10.06 22.88
C LYS A 200 5.61 -9.23 22.80
N GLY A 201 5.70 -7.97 22.42
CA GLY A 201 4.54 -7.09 22.26
C GLY A 201 3.86 -7.19 20.88
N LYS A 202 4.41 -7.92 19.90
CA LYS A 202 3.80 -8.09 18.59
C LYS A 202 2.66 -9.11 18.69
N HIS A 203 1.44 -8.65 18.41
CA HIS A 203 0.27 -9.50 18.32
C HIS A 203 -0.03 -9.83 16.87
N ILE A 204 0.25 -11.07 16.46
CA ILE A 204 -0.02 -11.57 15.11
C ILE A 204 -1.47 -12.04 15.06
N LEU A 205 -2.29 -11.40 14.22
CA LEU A 205 -3.67 -11.81 14.00
C LEU A 205 -3.72 -13.10 13.20
N ASP A 206 -4.70 -13.96 13.49
CA ASP A 206 -5.06 -15.04 12.57
C ASP A 206 -5.72 -14.47 11.30
N ASP A 207 -5.81 -15.29 10.27
CA ASP A 207 -6.34 -14.91 8.95
C ASP A 207 -7.77 -14.33 9.01
N GLY A 208 -8.65 -14.92 9.82
CA GLY A 208 -10.04 -14.46 9.95
C GLY A 208 -10.15 -13.15 10.74
N ALA A 209 -9.39 -13.02 11.82
CA ALA A 209 -9.30 -11.80 12.61
C ALA A 209 -8.71 -10.64 11.79
N LEU A 210 -7.71 -10.92 10.96
CA LEU A 210 -7.11 -9.94 10.06
C LEU A 210 -8.12 -9.47 8.99
N LEU A 211 -8.87 -10.40 8.39
CA LEU A 211 -9.93 -10.04 7.44
C LEU A 211 -11.00 -9.15 8.10
N LYS A 212 -11.48 -9.51 9.30
CA LYS A 212 -12.44 -8.68 10.06
C LYS A 212 -11.87 -7.30 10.37
N TRP A 213 -10.60 -7.23 10.77
CA TRP A 213 -9.93 -5.98 11.08
C TRP A 213 -9.84 -5.05 9.85
N TRP A 214 -9.50 -5.60 8.69
CA TRP A 214 -9.47 -4.85 7.43
C TRP A 214 -10.85 -4.39 7.00
N LEU A 215 -11.85 -5.27 7.01
CA LEU A 215 -13.22 -4.90 6.64
C LEU A 215 -13.76 -3.78 7.52
N LYS A 216 -13.55 -3.85 8.84
CA LYS A 216 -13.93 -2.77 9.77
C LYS A 216 -13.21 -1.46 9.45
N SER A 217 -11.91 -1.50 9.19
CA SER A 217 -11.11 -0.30 8.92
C SER A 217 -11.52 0.35 7.60
N ILE A 218 -11.68 -0.45 6.55
CA ILE A 218 -12.13 0.02 5.23
C ILE A 218 -13.54 0.58 5.31
N ASN A 219 -14.46 -0.11 6.01
CA ASN A 219 -15.85 0.36 6.16
C ASN A 219 -15.91 1.78 6.72
N SER A 220 -15.21 2.02 7.83
CA SER A 220 -15.16 3.33 8.48
C SER A 220 -14.53 4.41 7.59
N SER A 221 -13.40 4.11 6.93
CA SER A 221 -12.73 5.09 6.07
C SER A 221 -13.53 5.41 4.82
N VAL A 222 -14.19 4.43 4.23
CA VAL A 222 -15.01 4.59 3.03
C VAL A 222 -16.24 5.44 3.29
N GLN A 223 -16.96 5.19 4.39
CA GLN A 223 -18.15 5.97 4.77
C GLN A 223 -17.87 7.47 4.89
N LYS A 224 -16.66 7.83 5.33
CA LYS A 224 -16.26 9.23 5.46
C LYS A 224 -15.81 9.85 4.14
N SER A 225 -15.02 9.14 3.34
CA SER A 225 -14.31 9.73 2.20
C SER A 225 -14.99 9.49 0.84
N PHE A 226 -15.99 8.62 0.72
CA PHE A 226 -16.69 8.34 -0.55
C PHE A 226 -18.06 9.02 -0.65
N LYS A 227 -18.35 9.61 -1.82
CA LYS A 227 -19.66 10.18 -2.20
C LYS A 227 -20.66 9.10 -2.61
N SER A 228 -20.16 8.10 -3.33
CA SER A 228 -20.90 6.92 -3.78
C SER A 228 -19.94 5.75 -3.80
N VAL A 229 -20.39 4.59 -3.36
CA VAL A 229 -19.48 3.45 -3.16
C VAL A 229 -20.16 2.10 -3.30
N GLN A 230 -19.39 1.13 -3.80
CA GLN A 230 -19.72 -0.29 -3.76
C GLN A 230 -18.55 -1.03 -3.12
N LYS A 231 -18.87 -1.89 -2.14
CA LYS A 231 -17.89 -2.63 -1.33
C LYS A 231 -18.04 -4.12 -1.62
N TYR A 232 -16.92 -4.77 -1.88
CA TYR A 232 -16.86 -6.17 -2.27
C TYR A 232 -15.86 -6.90 -1.39
N VAL A 233 -16.21 -8.12 -1.00
CA VAL A 233 -15.29 -9.06 -0.39
C VAL A 233 -15.53 -10.46 -0.94
N ASP A 234 -14.45 -11.17 -1.21
CA ASP A 234 -14.48 -12.59 -1.53
C ASP A 234 -13.50 -13.34 -0.64
N ILE A 235 -13.80 -14.59 -0.32
CA ILE A 235 -12.86 -15.50 0.33
C ILE A 235 -12.80 -16.72 -0.57
N LEU A 236 -11.66 -16.90 -1.23
CA LEU A 236 -11.50 -18.00 -2.18
C LEU A 236 -11.74 -19.35 -1.47
N ASN A 237 -12.46 -20.26 -2.12
CA ASN A 237 -12.91 -21.55 -1.58
C ASN A 237 -13.88 -21.48 -0.38
N SER A 238 -14.58 -20.36 -0.15
CA SER A 238 -15.57 -20.27 0.94
C SER A 238 -16.99 -20.13 0.41
N GLU A 239 -17.94 -20.70 1.16
CA GLU A 239 -19.36 -20.59 0.84
C GLU A 239 -19.89 -19.17 1.11
N PRO A 240 -20.84 -18.65 0.30
CA PRO A 240 -21.37 -17.30 0.47
C PRO A 240 -21.88 -16.99 1.88
N ARG A 241 -22.52 -17.97 2.54
CA ARG A 241 -23.02 -17.85 3.92
C ARG A 241 -21.91 -17.71 4.96
N GLN A 242 -20.71 -18.20 4.68
CA GLN A 242 -19.55 -18.03 5.57
C GLN A 242 -18.92 -16.65 5.35
N ILE A 243 -18.82 -16.21 4.10
CA ILE A 243 -18.29 -14.88 3.74
C ILE A 243 -19.16 -13.77 4.36
N SER A 244 -20.48 -13.89 4.29
CA SER A 244 -21.40 -12.89 4.85
C SER A 244 -21.26 -12.69 6.36
N ARG A 245 -20.74 -13.68 7.11
CA ARG A 245 -20.45 -13.54 8.55
C ARG A 245 -19.32 -12.55 8.85
N TYR A 246 -18.53 -12.18 7.85
CA TYR A 246 -17.46 -11.19 7.98
C TYR A 246 -17.92 -9.76 7.69
N PHE A 247 -19.13 -9.58 7.16
CA PHE A 247 -19.63 -8.28 6.77
C PHE A 247 -19.73 -7.35 7.99
N PRO A 248 -19.08 -6.17 7.94
CA PRO A 248 -19.30 -5.15 8.96
C PRO A 248 -20.75 -4.63 8.96
N GLU A 249 -21.34 -4.53 7.77
CA GLU A 249 -22.66 -3.97 7.47
C GLU A 249 -23.29 -4.71 6.27
N ASP A 250 -24.61 -4.63 6.12
CA ASP A 250 -25.37 -5.40 5.11
C ASP A 250 -25.18 -4.94 3.65
N ASP A 251 -24.50 -3.81 3.42
CA ASP A 251 -24.27 -3.24 2.09
C ASP A 251 -23.01 -3.79 1.38
N TRP A 252 -22.27 -4.68 2.04
CA TRP A 252 -21.17 -5.43 1.45
C TRP A 252 -21.67 -6.52 0.49
N LYS A 253 -20.96 -6.68 -0.63
CA LYS A 253 -21.30 -7.68 -1.66
C LYS A 253 -20.23 -8.76 -1.74
N ILE A 254 -20.66 -9.99 -2.01
CA ILE A 254 -19.73 -11.10 -2.23
C ILE A 254 -19.14 -11.01 -3.64
N GLY A 255 -17.83 -11.12 -3.75
CA GLY A 255 -17.08 -11.11 -5.02
C GLY A 255 -15.99 -10.03 -5.07
N SER A 256 -15.68 -9.54 -6.27
CA SER A 256 -14.62 -8.56 -6.48
C SER A 256 -15.05 -7.43 -7.41
N ILE A 257 -14.30 -6.32 -7.41
CA ILE A 257 -14.50 -5.20 -8.36
C ILE A 257 -14.25 -5.60 -9.82
N TYR A 258 -13.66 -6.76 -10.06
CA TYR A 258 -13.42 -7.33 -11.40
C TYR A 258 -14.57 -8.23 -11.85
N ASN A 259 -15.43 -8.69 -10.93
CA ASN A 259 -16.56 -9.56 -11.23
C ASN A 259 -17.74 -8.70 -11.68
N ARG A 260 -17.86 -8.51 -13.00
CA ARG A 260 -19.01 -7.84 -13.61
C ARG A 260 -19.99 -8.89 -14.16
N PRO A 261 -21.29 -8.79 -13.85
CA PRO A 261 -22.30 -9.68 -14.42
C PRO A 261 -22.20 -9.73 -15.95
N GLY A 262 -22.23 -10.93 -16.53
CA GLY A 262 -22.12 -11.14 -17.98
C GLY A 262 -20.70 -11.15 -18.55
N LYS A 263 -19.65 -10.86 -17.75
CA LYS A 263 -18.24 -10.84 -18.21
C LYS A 263 -17.43 -12.08 -17.83
N THR A 264 -18.03 -13.10 -17.24
CA THR A 264 -17.32 -14.31 -16.76
C THR A 264 -16.54 -15.04 -17.86
N HIS A 265 -17.01 -14.94 -19.10
CA HIS A 265 -16.39 -15.54 -20.29
C HIS A 265 -15.25 -14.69 -20.87
N GLU A 266 -15.09 -13.45 -20.43
CA GLU A 266 -13.97 -12.60 -20.88
C GLU A 266 -12.64 -13.17 -20.36
N LEU A 267 -11.58 -12.92 -21.13
CA LEU A 267 -10.24 -13.38 -20.76
C LEU A 267 -9.73 -12.66 -19.51
N ALA A 268 -9.18 -13.44 -18.58
CA ALA A 268 -8.67 -12.92 -17.31
C ALA A 268 -7.51 -11.94 -17.50
N VAL A 269 -6.65 -12.17 -18.51
CA VAL A 269 -5.52 -11.29 -18.82
C VAL A 269 -5.91 -9.84 -19.10
N TYR A 270 -7.13 -9.60 -19.61
CA TYR A 270 -7.61 -8.25 -19.93
C TYR A 270 -8.39 -7.57 -18.81
N ASN A 271 -8.56 -8.25 -17.66
CA ASN A 271 -9.43 -7.78 -16.58
C ASN A 271 -8.75 -7.83 -15.20
N ILE A 272 -7.77 -8.71 -14.99
CA ILE A 272 -7.05 -8.87 -13.73
C ILE A 272 -5.81 -7.98 -13.72
N PRO A 273 -5.60 -7.17 -12.66
CA PRO A 273 -4.44 -6.31 -12.57
C PRO A 273 -3.18 -7.06 -12.12
N LEU A 274 -2.04 -6.69 -12.71
CA LEU A 274 -0.70 -7.05 -12.28
C LEU A 274 -0.22 -6.07 -11.20
N LEU A 275 -0.38 -6.47 -9.95
CA LEU A 275 0.03 -5.70 -8.77
C LEU A 275 1.28 -6.33 -8.15
N PRO A 276 2.17 -5.53 -7.52
CA PRO A 276 3.42 -6.04 -6.94
C PRO A 276 3.16 -6.95 -5.75
N ASP A 277 3.89 -8.07 -5.67
CA ASP A 277 3.77 -9.10 -4.62
C ASP A 277 2.35 -9.67 -4.43
N ASP A 278 1.47 -9.54 -5.44
CA ASP A 278 0.07 -9.93 -5.36
C ASP A 278 -0.18 -11.35 -5.91
N PRO A 279 -0.99 -12.19 -5.23
CA PRO A 279 -1.28 -13.55 -5.70
C PRO A 279 -1.96 -13.64 -7.08
N LYS A 280 -2.82 -12.67 -7.43
CA LYS A 280 -3.47 -12.64 -8.76
C LYS A 280 -2.44 -12.35 -9.83
N GLY A 281 -1.55 -11.39 -9.57
CA GLY A 281 -0.46 -11.03 -10.47
C GLY A 281 0.47 -12.21 -10.72
N ARG A 282 0.92 -12.88 -9.65
CA ARG A 282 1.75 -14.09 -9.72
C ARG A 282 1.06 -15.21 -10.50
N PHE A 283 -0.24 -15.42 -10.29
CA PHE A 283 -0.97 -16.41 -11.08
C PHE A 283 -1.04 -16.04 -12.57
N LEU A 284 -1.31 -14.78 -12.88
CA LEU A 284 -1.37 -14.34 -14.26
C LEU A 284 -0.01 -14.53 -14.97
N GLU A 285 1.11 -14.28 -14.28
CA GLU A 285 2.46 -14.58 -14.79
C GLU A 285 2.65 -16.08 -15.08
N HIS A 286 2.19 -16.97 -14.21
CA HIS A 286 2.26 -18.42 -14.47
C HIS A 286 1.45 -18.79 -15.71
N LEU A 287 0.25 -18.22 -15.90
CA LEU A 287 -0.55 -18.46 -17.10
C LEU A 287 0.14 -17.96 -18.38
N VAL A 288 0.94 -16.89 -18.30
CA VAL A 288 1.75 -16.41 -19.43
C VAL A 288 2.85 -17.42 -19.75
N VAL A 289 3.58 -17.89 -18.75
CA VAL A 289 4.65 -18.89 -18.91
C VAL A 289 4.11 -20.21 -19.50
N GLU A 290 2.91 -20.62 -19.07
CA GLU A 290 2.21 -21.81 -19.59
C GLU A 290 1.54 -21.60 -20.96
N ASN A 291 1.66 -20.41 -21.58
CA ASN A 291 0.95 -20.04 -22.83
C ASN A 291 -0.58 -20.21 -22.75
N ARG A 292 -1.16 -20.01 -21.56
CA ARG A 292 -2.59 -20.12 -21.26
C ARG A 292 -3.26 -18.77 -20.98
N ALA A 293 -2.51 -17.68 -20.85
CA ALA A 293 -3.04 -16.35 -20.53
C ALA A 293 -4.15 -15.86 -21.49
N LYS A 294 -4.10 -16.26 -22.76
CA LYS A 294 -5.12 -15.93 -23.78
C LYS A 294 -6.24 -16.96 -23.90
N LYS A 295 -6.29 -17.96 -23.02
CA LYS A 295 -7.27 -19.07 -23.05
C LYS A 295 -8.13 -19.13 -21.78
N VAL A 296 -7.62 -18.60 -20.67
CA VAL A 296 -8.29 -18.66 -19.37
C VAL A 296 -9.30 -17.51 -19.23
N SER A 297 -10.56 -17.86 -19.04
CA SER A 297 -11.64 -16.91 -18.74
C SER A 297 -11.57 -16.42 -17.30
N LEU A 298 -12.27 -15.33 -16.96
CA LEU A 298 -12.37 -14.84 -15.58
C LEU A 298 -12.92 -15.88 -14.62
N GLY A 299 -13.97 -16.61 -15.01
CA GLY A 299 -14.52 -17.68 -14.17
C GLY A 299 -13.51 -18.78 -13.89
N GLN A 300 -12.80 -19.23 -14.94
CA GLN A 300 -11.76 -20.24 -14.80
C GLN A 300 -10.57 -19.72 -13.97
N PHE A 301 -10.19 -18.44 -14.13
CA PHE A 301 -9.12 -17.82 -13.37
C PHE A 301 -9.40 -17.86 -11.86
N TRP A 302 -10.60 -17.47 -11.42
CA TRP A 302 -10.92 -17.50 -9.99
C TRP A 302 -10.95 -18.92 -9.43
N THR A 303 -11.52 -19.87 -10.17
CA THR A 303 -11.52 -21.30 -9.78
C THR A 303 -10.09 -21.84 -9.66
N GLU A 304 -9.23 -21.56 -10.63
CA GLU A 304 -7.85 -22.04 -10.62
C GLU A 304 -6.98 -21.33 -9.58
N LEU A 305 -7.20 -20.03 -9.35
CA LEU A 305 -6.52 -19.28 -8.30
C LEU A 305 -6.84 -19.87 -6.94
N ALA A 306 -8.11 -20.17 -6.69
CA ALA A 306 -8.58 -20.70 -5.41
C ALA A 306 -7.94 -22.05 -5.08
N ILE A 307 -7.68 -22.91 -6.07
CA ILE A 307 -6.99 -24.19 -5.82
C ILE A 307 -5.46 -24.06 -5.68
N ARG A 308 -4.85 -22.88 -5.63
CA ARG A 308 -3.39 -22.77 -5.43
C ARG A 308 -2.98 -22.94 -3.98
N GLN A 309 -1.74 -23.39 -3.74
CA GLN A 309 -1.22 -23.69 -2.40
C GLN A 309 -1.38 -22.52 -1.41
N GLU A 310 -1.26 -21.28 -1.88
CA GLU A 310 -1.44 -20.06 -1.08
C GLU A 310 -2.86 -19.89 -0.49
N PHE A 311 -3.83 -20.64 -1.01
CA PHE A 311 -5.24 -20.62 -0.63
C PHE A 311 -5.74 -22.01 -0.15
N ARG A 312 -4.83 -22.99 -0.05
CA ARG A 312 -5.12 -24.32 0.48
C ARG A 312 -4.91 -24.36 1.99
N LEU A 313 -5.27 -25.49 2.62
CA LEU A 313 -4.96 -25.83 4.01
C LEU A 313 -5.69 -24.99 5.08
N GLY A 314 -6.93 -24.56 4.83
CA GLY A 314 -7.76 -23.88 5.83
C GLY A 314 -7.34 -22.43 6.12
N ARG A 315 -6.47 -21.85 5.29
CA ARG A 315 -6.11 -20.43 5.32
C ARG A 315 -7.25 -19.58 4.77
N ILE A 316 -7.58 -18.50 5.48
CA ILE A 316 -8.60 -17.54 5.03
C ILE A 316 -7.89 -16.41 4.31
N VAL A 317 -8.08 -16.29 3.00
CA VAL A 317 -7.50 -15.18 2.22
C VAL A 317 -8.63 -14.36 1.64
N GLY A 318 -8.74 -13.12 2.11
CA GLY A 318 -9.77 -12.18 1.72
C GLY A 318 -9.32 -11.33 0.54
N LEU A 319 -10.13 -11.27 -0.50
CA LEU A 319 -10.03 -10.30 -1.58
C LEU A 319 -11.00 -9.15 -1.29
N ILE A 320 -10.48 -7.99 -0.92
CA ILE A 320 -11.30 -6.81 -0.65
C ILE A 320 -11.18 -5.83 -1.82
N GLY A 321 -12.32 -5.36 -2.30
CA GLY A 321 -12.41 -4.37 -3.36
C GLY A 321 -13.43 -3.30 -3.05
N VAL A 322 -13.08 -2.04 -3.25
CA VAL A 322 -14.02 -0.92 -3.16
C VAL A 322 -13.95 -0.12 -4.44
N THR A 323 -15.07 0.37 -4.95
CA THR A 323 -15.12 1.24 -6.13
C THR A 323 -16.12 2.36 -5.91
N GLY A 324 -15.76 3.58 -6.31
CA GLY A 324 -16.64 4.74 -6.12
C GLY A 324 -15.97 6.06 -6.45
N LYS A 325 -16.59 7.17 -6.02
CA LYS A 325 -16.06 8.53 -6.14
C LYS A 325 -15.70 9.08 -4.76
N CYS A 326 -14.50 9.63 -4.55
CA CYS A 326 -14.03 10.11 -3.25
C CYS A 326 -13.97 11.62 -3.17
N TYR A 327 -14.30 12.26 -2.05
CA TYR A 327 -13.97 13.66 -1.81
C TYR A 327 -12.47 13.94 -1.99
N GLU A 328 -12.09 15.18 -2.21
CA GLU A 328 -10.68 15.60 -2.24
C GLU A 328 -10.43 16.60 -1.11
N SER A 329 -9.23 16.53 -0.52
CA SER A 329 -8.76 17.46 0.51
C SER A 329 -7.31 17.85 0.24
N SER A 330 -6.80 18.86 0.94
CA SER A 330 -5.39 19.27 0.76
C SER A 330 -4.46 18.11 1.13
N PRO A 331 -3.39 17.83 0.35
CA PRO A 331 -2.50 16.72 0.64
C PRO A 331 -1.76 16.90 1.97
N GLY A 332 -1.59 18.14 2.44
CA GLY A 332 -0.75 18.45 3.59
C GLY A 332 0.75 18.19 3.32
N PRO A 333 1.60 18.28 4.34
CA PRO A 333 3.03 18.03 4.21
C PRO A 333 3.34 16.54 4.00
N PHE A 334 4.28 16.27 3.10
CA PHE A 334 4.85 14.94 2.82
C PHE A 334 6.24 15.08 2.19
N SER A 335 7.07 14.04 2.35
CA SER A 335 8.41 13.97 1.77
C SER A 335 8.39 13.25 0.42
N MET A 336 8.63 13.98 -0.67
CA MET A 336 8.79 13.37 -2.00
C MET A 336 10.25 12.98 -2.25
N LEU A 337 10.52 11.69 -2.41
CA LEU A 337 11.88 11.16 -2.58
C LEU A 337 12.14 10.64 -4.00
N LYS A 338 13.38 10.81 -4.47
CA LYS A 338 13.84 10.26 -5.76
C LYS A 338 13.86 8.73 -5.71
N GLY A 339 13.83 8.09 -6.88
CA GLY A 339 13.67 6.63 -6.96
C GLY A 339 14.73 5.81 -6.20
N LYS A 340 16.00 6.26 -6.20
CA LYS A 340 17.08 5.60 -5.45
C LYS A 340 16.93 5.84 -3.95
N ASP A 341 16.75 7.10 -3.55
CA ASP A 341 16.63 7.50 -2.15
C ASP A 341 15.38 6.90 -1.50
N PHE A 342 14.24 6.92 -2.18
CA PHE A 342 13.01 6.25 -1.74
C PHE A 342 13.21 4.74 -1.53
N ALA A 343 13.90 4.07 -2.46
CA ALA A 343 14.17 2.65 -2.33
C ALA A 343 15.12 2.37 -1.16
N ASN A 344 16.14 3.20 -0.98
CA ASN A 344 17.07 3.09 0.15
C ASN A 344 16.37 3.33 1.49
N VAL A 345 15.55 4.37 1.61
CA VAL A 345 14.76 4.63 2.82
C VAL A 345 13.83 3.47 3.12
N ARG A 346 13.14 2.91 2.13
CA ARG A 346 12.31 1.70 2.34
C ARG A 346 13.14 0.54 2.85
N LYS A 347 14.34 0.33 2.31
CA LYS A 347 15.27 -0.73 2.76
C LYS A 347 15.70 -0.57 4.21
N VAL A 348 15.86 0.66 4.70
CA VAL A 348 16.14 0.91 6.14
C VAL A 348 15.09 0.21 7.01
N PHE A 349 13.83 0.15 6.60
CA PHE A 349 12.82 -0.59 7.35
C PHE A 349 12.77 -2.06 6.97
N THR A 350 12.84 -2.40 5.68
CA THR A 350 12.60 -3.79 5.25
C THR A 350 13.80 -4.72 5.38
N GLU A 351 15.00 -4.20 5.65
CA GLU A 351 16.25 -4.98 5.79
C GLU A 351 16.83 -4.92 7.22
N THR A 352 16.24 -4.16 8.14
CA THR A 352 16.67 -4.08 9.56
C THR A 352 16.12 -5.24 10.38
N ASP A 353 16.91 -5.78 11.32
CA ASP A 353 16.47 -6.80 12.28
C ASP A 353 15.75 -6.15 13.47
N TYR A 354 14.42 -6.31 13.54
CA TYR A 354 13.62 -5.74 14.62
C TYR A 354 13.67 -6.53 15.94
N SER A 355 14.47 -7.60 16.00
CA SER A 355 14.80 -8.26 17.25
C SER A 355 16.09 -7.73 17.89
N ASP A 356 16.84 -6.89 17.19
CA ASP A 356 18.03 -6.18 17.70
C ASP A 356 17.68 -4.71 18.03
N PRO A 357 17.64 -4.32 19.31
CA PRO A 357 17.36 -2.94 19.70
C PRO A 357 18.34 -1.91 19.11
N SER A 358 19.62 -2.26 18.98
CA SER A 358 20.65 -1.33 18.48
C SER A 358 20.44 -1.02 17.00
N GLU A 359 19.98 -1.97 16.19
CA GLU A 359 19.64 -1.68 14.80
C GLU A 359 18.37 -0.82 14.69
N VAL A 360 17.38 -1.05 15.56
CA VAL A 360 16.13 -0.29 15.58
C VAL A 360 16.36 1.17 15.99
N GLU A 361 17.20 1.42 16.99
CA GLU A 361 17.56 2.78 17.43
C GLU A 361 18.22 3.59 16.30
N ALA A 362 19.06 2.94 15.47
CA ALA A 362 19.73 3.58 14.34
C ALA A 362 18.81 3.94 13.17
N ILE A 363 17.58 3.43 13.12
CA ILE A 363 16.64 3.72 12.01
C ILE A 363 16.35 5.21 11.92
N TYR A 364 16.11 5.86 13.05
CA TYR A 364 15.69 7.26 13.09
C TYR A 364 16.76 8.19 12.48
N ASP A 365 18.01 8.03 12.92
CA ASP A 365 19.15 8.82 12.42
C ASP A 365 19.40 8.56 10.93
N ARG A 366 19.32 7.29 10.49
CA ARG A 366 19.46 6.94 9.07
C ARG A 366 18.42 7.64 8.19
N LEU A 367 17.21 7.91 8.69
CA LEU A 367 16.19 8.64 7.90
C LEU A 367 16.52 10.11 7.74
N LEU A 368 17.10 10.73 8.77
CA LEU A 368 17.53 12.12 8.73
C LEU A 368 18.63 12.33 7.68
N GLU A 369 19.52 11.35 7.49
CA GLU A 369 20.54 11.38 6.44
C GLU A 369 19.97 11.49 5.02
N TYR A 370 18.76 10.97 4.79
CA TYR A 370 18.05 11.08 3.50
C TYR A 370 17.23 12.37 3.35
N GLY A 371 17.30 13.29 4.31
CA GLY A 371 16.56 14.56 4.28
C GLY A 371 15.05 14.37 4.37
N VAL A 372 14.61 13.31 5.06
CA VAL A 372 13.18 13.05 5.28
C VAL A 372 12.61 14.10 6.24
N GLU A 373 11.56 14.79 5.82
CA GLU A 373 10.78 15.68 6.66
C GLU A 373 9.89 14.86 7.59
N LEU A 374 10.14 15.00 8.90
CA LEU A 374 9.42 14.33 9.97
C LEU A 374 8.42 15.29 10.61
N GLN A 375 7.18 14.82 10.79
CA GLN A 375 6.10 15.62 11.37
C GLN A 375 5.85 15.18 12.81
N GLU A 376 6.03 16.09 13.76
CA GLU A 376 5.71 15.84 15.16
C GLU A 376 4.19 15.85 15.40
N ILE A 377 3.71 14.93 16.22
CA ILE A 377 2.29 14.77 16.54
C ILE A 377 2.14 14.58 18.04
N THR A 378 1.33 15.42 18.67
CA THR A 378 0.91 15.22 20.07
C THR A 378 -0.51 14.68 20.08
N GLY A 379 -0.69 13.48 20.64
CA GLY A 379 -2.01 12.86 20.69
C GLY A 379 -2.99 13.66 21.55
N LYS A 380 -4.27 13.61 21.19
CA LYS A 380 -5.39 14.32 21.82
C LYS A 380 -6.51 13.37 22.27
N GLN A 381 -6.42 12.09 21.94
CA GLN A 381 -7.46 11.13 22.30
C GLN A 381 -7.37 10.78 23.79
N ASN A 382 -8.31 11.30 24.58
CA ASN A 382 -8.53 10.77 25.93
C ASN A 382 -8.84 9.27 25.76
N ASN A 383 -7.97 8.40 26.28
CA ASN A 383 -8.38 7.04 26.49
C ASN A 383 -9.60 7.11 27.42
N ALA A 384 -10.79 6.78 26.93
CA ALA A 384 -11.88 6.44 27.83
C ALA A 384 -11.31 5.36 28.73
N ILE A 385 -11.08 5.70 30.00
CA ILE A 385 -10.76 4.74 31.03
C ILE A 385 -11.93 3.77 30.98
N SER A 386 -11.70 2.57 30.44
CA SER A 386 -12.59 1.47 30.73
C SER A 386 -12.44 1.25 32.24
N LEU A 387 -13.30 1.88 33.03
CA LEU A 387 -13.56 1.44 34.38
C LEU A 387 -13.94 -0.02 34.23
N SER A 388 -13.04 -0.90 34.66
CA SER A 388 -13.31 -2.32 34.74
C SER A 388 -14.60 -2.46 35.55
N MET A 389 -15.68 -2.90 34.89
CA MET A 389 -16.86 -3.29 35.64
C MET A 389 -16.45 -4.38 36.64
N PRO A 390 -16.98 -4.36 37.87
CA PRO A 390 -16.71 -5.41 38.85
C PRO A 390 -16.98 -6.79 38.23
N GLU A 391 -16.14 -7.77 38.59
CA GLU A 391 -16.11 -9.12 37.99
C GLU A 391 -17.42 -9.94 38.08
N SER A 392 -18.50 -9.39 38.63
CA SER A 392 -19.77 -10.08 38.87
C SER A 392 -20.69 -10.24 37.64
N HIS A 393 -20.36 -9.70 36.47
CA HIS A 393 -21.24 -9.73 35.28
C HIS A 393 -20.65 -10.27 33.98
N LYS A 394 -19.49 -10.93 34.01
CA LYS A 394 -19.01 -11.67 32.82
C LYS A 394 -19.83 -12.96 32.66
N ARG A 395 -20.65 -13.04 31.62
CA ARG A 395 -21.29 -14.31 31.20
C ARG A 395 -20.21 -15.35 30.92
N PRO A 396 -20.38 -16.62 31.34
CA PRO A 396 -19.40 -17.66 31.09
C PRO A 396 -19.28 -17.88 29.58
N VAL A 397 -18.06 -17.79 29.06
CA VAL A 397 -17.71 -18.24 27.71
C VAL A 397 -17.58 -19.76 27.78
N THR A 398 -18.46 -20.48 27.11
CA THR A 398 -18.34 -21.92 26.90
C THR A 398 -17.18 -22.19 25.95
N ASP A 399 -16.10 -22.74 26.50
CA ASP A 399 -15.03 -23.37 25.71
C ASP A 399 -15.51 -24.75 25.26
N LEU A 400 -15.25 -25.10 23.99
CA LEU A 400 -15.82 -26.25 23.29
C LEU A 400 -15.13 -27.59 23.62
N GLY A 401 -14.34 -27.63 24.70
CA GLY A 401 -13.87 -28.88 25.31
C GLY A 401 -14.37 -28.93 26.75
N MET A 402 -15.37 -29.78 27.03
CA MET A 402 -16.01 -29.96 28.34
C MET A 402 -15.05 -30.40 29.47
N LEU A 403 -14.13 -29.54 29.88
CA LEU A 403 -13.19 -29.74 30.98
C LEU A 403 -13.11 -28.45 31.78
N VAL A 404 -13.95 -28.37 32.82
CA VAL A 404 -13.89 -27.30 33.83
C VAL A 404 -12.59 -27.45 34.63
N LYS A 405 -11.57 -26.65 34.32
CA LYS A 405 -10.43 -26.44 35.24
C LYS A 405 -10.73 -25.25 36.13
N ARG A 406 -11.08 -25.50 37.40
CA ARG A 406 -11.11 -24.47 38.46
C ARG A 406 -9.69 -23.94 38.69
N LYS A 407 -9.49 -22.63 38.52
CA LYS A 407 -8.25 -21.93 38.86
C LYS A 407 -8.14 -21.85 40.39
N LYS A 408 -7.11 -22.46 40.99
CA LYS A 408 -6.82 -22.35 42.43
C LYS A 408 -6.50 -20.89 42.78
N SER A 409 -7.19 -20.33 43.77
CA SER A 409 -6.89 -19.02 44.34
C SER A 409 -5.64 -19.11 45.21
N THR A 410 -4.57 -18.42 44.83
CA THR A 410 -3.47 -18.11 45.74
C THR A 410 -3.85 -16.89 46.57
N THR A 411 -4.44 -17.16 47.75
CA THR A 411 -4.53 -16.19 48.84
C THR A 411 -3.16 -16.16 49.52
N LYS A 412 -2.42 -15.04 49.43
CA LYS A 412 -1.32 -14.77 50.35
C LYS A 412 -1.88 -13.87 51.46
N GLN A 413 -1.97 -14.44 52.65
CA GLN A 413 -2.30 -13.77 53.90
C GLN A 413 -1.17 -12.82 54.30
N LEU A 414 -1.60 -11.70 54.89
CA LEU A 414 -0.79 -10.87 55.77
C LEU A 414 -0.43 -11.64 57.04
N SER A 415 0.85 -11.64 57.37
CA SER A 415 1.42 -11.60 58.73
C SER A 415 2.86 -11.13 58.60
#